data_AF-A0A699TJP0-F1
#
_entry.id   AF-A0A699TJP0-F1
#
_cell.length_a   1.000
_cell.length_b   1.000
_cell.length_c   1.000
_cell.angle_alpha   90.00
_cell.angle_beta   90.00
_cell.angle_gamma   90.00
#
_symmetry.space_group_name_H-M   'P 1'
#
loop_
_entity.id
_entity.type
_entity.pdbx_description
1 polymer ?
#
loop_
_entity_poly.entity_id
_entity_poly.type
_entity_poly.pdbx_seq_one_letter_code
_entity_poly.pdbx_strand_id
1 'polypeptide(L)' 'VLIDFLRLVQRGLQAQVRMVRTDKGTEFLNQTLHAYFAAEGIHHQTSVARTPERNGVVERRNRTLVKAA' A
#
# COMPACT_ATOMS: atom_id res chain seq x y z
N VAL A 1 -3.85 9.91 3.73
CA VAL A 1 -3.58 8.69 4.52
C VAL A 1 -2.49 7.82 3.91
N LEU A 2 -2.71 7.08 2.80
CA LEU A 2 -1.65 6.21 2.24
C LEU A 2 -0.39 6.99 1.82
N ILE A 3 -0.57 8.11 1.11
CA ILE A 3 0.54 8.98 0.68
C ILE A 3 1.35 9.46 1.89
N ASP A 4 0.67 9.89 2.95
CA ASP A 4 1.32 10.38 4.18
C ASP A 4 2.07 9.26 4.90
N PHE A 5 1.51 8.05 4.92
CA PHE A 5 2.17 6.86 5.45
C PHE A 5 3.44 6.51 4.65
N LEU A 6 3.37 6.49 3.32
CA LEU A 6 4.54 6.24 2.47
C LEU A 6 5.63 7.29 2.70
N ARG A 7 5.26 8.56 2.80
CA ARG A 7 6.20 9.65 3.15
C ARG A 7 6.82 9.48 4.53
N LEU A 8 6.06 9.00 5.51
CA LEU A 8 6.57 8.72 6.84
C LEU A 8 7.61 7.59 6.80
N VAL A 9 7.28 6.47 6.14
CA VAL A 9 8.16 5.30 6.02
C VAL A 9 9.44 5.65 5.26
N GLN A 10 9.35 6.36 4.14
CA GLN A 10 10.54 6.74 3.36
C GLN A 10 11.49 7.62 4.14
N ARG A 11 10.96 8.61 4.88
CA ARG A 11 11.78 9.51 5.72
C ARG A 11 12.38 8.77 6.91
N GLY A 12 11.59 7.94 7.59
CA GLY A 12 12.04 7.20 8.76
C GLY A 12 13.10 6.15 8.46
N LEU A 13 13.01 5.51 7.29
CA LEU A 13 13.97 4.49 6.84
C LEU A 13 15.08 5.05 5.94
N GLN A 14 15.04 6.34 5.60
CA GLN A 14 15.93 6.98 4.62
C GLN A 14 16.07 6.19 3.31
N ALA A 15 14.96 5.60 2.86
CA ALA A 15 14.91 4.71 1.70
C ALA A 15 13.70 5.01 0.83
N GLN A 16 13.84 4.86 -0.49
CA GLN A 16 12.74 5.05 -1.43
C GLN A 16 11.91 3.77 -1.56
N VAL A 17 10.58 3.90 -1.53
CA VAL A 17 9.69 2.80 -1.87
C VAL A 17 9.73 2.61 -3.38
N ARG A 18 10.06 1.39 -3.84
CA ARG A 18 10.11 1.08 -5.28
C ARG A 18 8.82 0.48 -5.82
N MET A 19 8.07 -0.23 -4.97
CA MET A 19 6.90 -0.98 -5.38
C MET A 19 5.85 -0.96 -4.28
N VAL A 20 4.60 -0.72 -4.69
CA VAL A 20 3.42 -0.83 -3.83
C VAL A 20 2.48 -1.84 -4.46
N ARG A 21 2.02 -2.81 -3.67
CA ARG A 21 1.05 -3.81 -4.12
C ARG A 21 -0.22 -3.70 -3.29
N THR A 22 -1.34 -3.44 -3.96
CA THR A 22 -2.66 -3.33 -3.33
C THR A 22 -3.57 -4.42 -3.87
N ASP A 23 -4.67 -4.68 -3.18
CA ASP A 23 -5.76 -5.44 -3.78
C ASP A 23 -6.61 -4.56 -4.71
N LYS A 24 -7.55 -5.20 -5.42
CA LYS A 24 -8.54 -4.52 -6.27
C LYS A 24 -9.63 -3.79 -5.47
N GLY A 25 -9.40 -3.45 -4.21
CA GLY A 25 -10.28 -2.56 -3.46
C GLY A 25 -10.42 -1.24 -4.21
N THR A 26 -11.65 -0.73 -4.29
CA THR A 26 -11.98 0.54 -4.98
C THR A 26 -11.23 1.75 -4.39
N GLU A 27 -10.78 1.66 -3.14
CA GLU A 27 -10.00 2.68 -2.44
C GLU A 27 -8.62 2.94 -3.07
N PHE A 28 -8.03 1.94 -3.75
CA PHE A 28 -6.72 2.04 -4.40
C PHE A 28 -6.79 2.23 -5.93
N LEU A 29 -8.01 2.28 -6.48
CA LEU A 29 -8.29 2.61 -7.88
C LEU A 29 -8.50 4.12 -8.09
N ASN A 30 -8.01 4.97 -7.18
CA ASN A 30 -8.15 6.41 -7.28
C ASN A 30 -7.06 7.00 -8.19
N GLN A 31 -7.45 7.78 -9.21
CA GLN A 31 -6.57 8.50 -10.13
C GLN A 31 -5.47 9.32 -9.42
N THR A 32 -5.78 9.85 -8.23
CA THR A 32 -4.84 10.61 -7.40
C THR A 32 -3.66 9.75 -6.91
N LEU A 33 -3.92 8.49 -6.51
CA LEU A 33 -2.84 7.59 -6.08
C LEU A 33 -1.98 7.16 -7.26
N HIS A 34 -2.60 6.91 -8.41
CA HIS A 34 -1.87 6.60 -9.64
C HIS A 34 -0.94 7.75 -10.06
N ALA A 35 -1.43 9.00 -10.01
CA ALA A 35 -0.62 10.18 -10.29
C ALA A 35 0.54 10.34 -9.30
N TYR A 36 0.29 10.11 -8.01
CA TYR A 36 1.34 10.14 -6.99
C TYR A 36 2.42 9.08 -7.23
N PHE A 37 2.02 7.84 -7.48
CA PHE A 37 2.98 6.76 -7.76
C PHE A 37 3.82 7.04 -9.00
N ALA A 38 3.21 7.55 -10.07
CA ALA A 38 3.94 7.96 -11.27
C ALA A 38 4.96 9.08 -10.98
N ALA A 39 4.57 10.09 -10.20
CA ALA A 39 5.46 11.20 -9.84
C ALA A 39 6.66 10.76 -8.99
N GLU A 40 6.46 9.78 -8.10
CA GLU A 40 7.50 9.27 -7.21
C GLU A 40 8.31 8.11 -7.82
N GLY A 41 7.95 7.66 -9.03
CA GLY A 41 8.58 6.50 -9.68
C GLY A 41 8.26 5.16 -9.00
N ILE A 42 7.13 5.07 -8.29
CA ILE A 42 6.70 3.89 -7.56
C ILE A 42 5.94 2.97 -8.51
N HIS A 43 6.37 1.72 -8.62
CA HIS A 43 5.65 0.72 -9.40
C HIS A 43 4.43 0.21 -8.62
N HIS A 44 3.22 0.50 -9.11
CA HIS A 44 1.97 0.03 -8.51
C HIS A 44 1.51 -1.28 -9.14
N GLN A 45 1.31 -2.30 -8.31
CA GLN A 45 0.75 -3.60 -8.71
C GLN A 45 -0.61 -3.82 -8.04
N THR A 46 -1.62 -4.19 -8.82
CA THR A 46 -2.92 -4.62 -8.30
C THR A 46 -2.99 -6.15 -8.28
N SER A 47 -3.26 -6.76 -7.13
CA SER A 47 -3.53 -8.20 -7.05
C SER A 47 -4.92 -8.52 -7.62
N VAL A 48 -5.05 -9.64 -8.33
CA VAL A 48 -6.36 -10.12 -8.79
C VAL A 48 -7.20 -10.49 -7.57
N ALA A 49 -8.48 -10.11 -7.57
CA ALA A 49 -9.44 -10.26 -6.46
C ALA A 49 -9.66 -11.70 -5.93
N ARG A 50 -8.95 -12.70 -6.45
CA ARG A 50 -9.20 -14.13 -6.26
C ARG A 50 -8.12 -14.90 -5.51
N THR A 51 -7.19 -14.25 -4.79
CA THR A 51 -6.35 -14.95 -3.79
C THR A 51 -6.57 -14.40 -2.38
N PRO A 52 -7.67 -14.80 -1.71
CA PRO A 52 -7.96 -14.45 -0.32
C PRO A 52 -6.83 -14.82 0.64
N GLU A 53 -6.07 -15.88 0.35
CA GLU A 53 -5.00 -16.37 1.22
C GLU A 53 -3.84 -15.37 1.38
N ARG A 54 -3.49 -14.63 0.32
CA ARG A 54 -2.42 -13.61 0.38
C ARG A 54 -2.88 -12.33 1.08
N ASN A 55 -4.13 -11.92 0.85
CA ASN A 55 -4.70 -10.76 1.55
C ASN A 55 -4.98 -11.06 3.02
N GLY A 56 -5.39 -12.29 3.34
CA GLY A 56 -5.69 -12.70 4.72
C GLY A 56 -4.48 -12.59 5.65
N VAL A 57 -3.26 -12.81 5.17
CA VAL A 57 -2.04 -12.58 5.98
C VAL A 57 -1.83 -11.09 6.25
N VAL A 58 -2.00 -10.23 5.24
CA VAL A 58 -1.86 -8.78 5.37
C VAL A 58 -2.95 -8.22 6.29
N GLU A 59 -4.20 -8.63 6.10
CA GLU A 59 -5.33 -8.23 6.95
C GLU A 59 -5.15 -8.70 8.39
N ARG A 60 -4.69 -9.94 8.63
CA ARG A 60 -4.40 -10.43 9.98
C ARG A 60 -3.29 -9.61 10.64
N ARG A 61 -2.21 -9.31 9.92
CA ARG A 61 -1.11 -8.47 10.44
C ARG A 61 -1.56 -7.04 10.73
N ASN A 62 -2.33 -6.43 9.83
CA ASN A 62 -2.91 -5.10 10.03
C ASN A 62 -3.84 -5.08 11.25
N ARG A 63 -4.70 -6.09 11.43
CA ARG A 63 -5.59 -6.19 12.60
C ARG A 63 -4.82 -6.33 13.90
N THR A 64 -3.70 -7.05 13.92
CA THR A 64 -2.83 -7.14 15.10
C THR A 64 -2.15 -5.81 15.39
N LEU A 65 -1.60 -5.12 14.38
CA LEU A 65 -0.96 -3.82 14.56
C LEU A 65 -1.95 -2.75 15.05
N VAL A 66 -3.16 -2.70 14.49
CA VAL A 66 -4.22 -1.76 14.90
C VAL A 66 -4.71 -2.05 16.32
N LYS A 67 -4.71 -3.30 16.78
CA LYS A 67 -5.09 -3.65 18.16
C LYS A 67 -3.97 -3.41 19.18
N ALA A 68 -2.73 -3.31 18.73
CA ALA A 68 -1.55 -3.13 19.58
C ALA A 68 -1.12 -1.65 19.73
N ALA A 69 -1.71 -0.76 18.93
CA ALA A 69 -1.62 0.69 19.07
C ALA A 69 -2.76 1.20 19.97
#